data_AF-A0A7U9QZM1-F1
#
_entry.id   AF-A0A7U9QZM1-F1
#
_cell.length_a   1.000
_cell.length_b   1.000
_cell.length_c   1.000
_cell.angle_alpha   90.00
_cell.angle_beta   90.00
_cell.angle_gamma   90.00
#
_symmetry.space_group_name_H-M   'P 1'
#
loop_
_entity.id
_entity.type
_entity.pdbx_description
1 polymer ?
#
loop_
_entity_poly.entity_id
_entity_poly.type
_entity_poly.pdbx_seq_one_letter_code
_entity_poly.pdbx_strand_id
1 'polypeptide(L)'
;MYIDFIKNNYLDIPDGERQAYIVRDKKALASIIQEKIAQDAEGIVERWYKLSDIGFLPQQEKFLDLLKEAEQLYSFGFYTGTTAVVGIACEEYCRYLVAKHNLTDEKTQEKRIDKLYKCGVITSGIKDALHIVRKLRNDCMHYNTSFKQLSEEELEQRAFDMIVQYKVCLAPLAAEVNERSEEELITDFVKAEKSNLREYLYKHRNILHQTKNINLQINPKVSNMIFTSVYFVDEIDISEHFHEMTLIDLNRQHPVVVDLTLPQCEMVKSLKLEEGNLIVASLVSAVSSRGQTEEWLLLKIEDISRMIYSSEDVFPA
;
A
#
# COMPACT_ATOMS: atom_id res chain seq x y z
N MET A 1 0.48 -1.38 35.67
CA MET A 1 1.08 -0.19 36.34
C MET A 1 1.37 0.84 35.26
N TYR A 2 0.91 2.08 35.40
CA TYR A 2 1.19 3.18 34.45
C TYR A 2 2.24 4.12 35.07
N ILE A 3 3.26 4.48 34.32
CA ILE A 3 4.38 5.33 34.76
C ILE A 3 4.53 6.47 33.73
N ASP A 4 4.29 7.70 34.17
CA ASP A 4 4.30 8.90 33.31
C ASP A 4 5.50 9.81 33.63
N PHE A 5 6.67 9.44 33.12
CA PHE A 5 7.94 10.15 33.34
C PHE A 5 8.76 10.23 32.04
N ILE A 6 8.09 10.52 30.93
CA ILE A 6 8.72 10.58 29.60
C ILE A 6 9.48 11.88 29.34
N LYS A 7 9.24 12.93 30.13
CA LYS A 7 9.86 14.26 29.99
C LYS A 7 10.53 14.65 31.29
N ASN A 8 11.72 15.23 31.18
CA ASN A 8 12.35 15.91 32.31
C ASN A 8 11.79 17.33 32.48
N ASN A 9 11.89 17.85 33.71
CA ASN A 9 11.58 19.24 34.02
C ASN A 9 12.88 20.06 34.00
N TYR A 10 13.00 20.97 33.03
CA TYR A 10 14.20 21.78 32.79
C TYR A 10 14.13 23.20 33.37
N LEU A 11 13.26 23.43 34.37
CA LEU A 11 13.11 24.75 35.00
C LEU A 11 14.36 25.22 35.73
N ASP A 12 15.23 24.30 36.13
CA ASP A 12 16.53 24.54 36.77
C ASP A 12 17.63 24.97 35.78
N ILE A 13 17.42 24.76 34.47
CA ILE A 13 18.35 25.15 33.41
C ILE A 13 18.07 26.59 32.94
N PRO A 14 19.10 27.42 32.63
CA PRO A 14 18.89 28.75 32.06
C PRO A 14 18.10 28.75 30.75
N ASP A 15 17.23 29.74 30.53
CA ASP A 15 16.34 29.82 29.35
C ASP A 15 17.07 29.69 28.01
N GLY A 16 18.27 30.27 27.90
CA GLY A 16 19.09 30.23 26.69
C GLY A 16 19.62 28.83 26.32
N GLU A 17 19.64 27.89 27.27
CA GLU A 17 20.18 26.54 27.08
C GLU A 17 19.09 25.46 27.05
N ARG A 18 17.93 25.69 27.66
CA ARG A 18 16.82 24.72 27.78
C ARG A 18 16.47 24.04 26.45
N GLN A 19 16.46 24.79 25.35
CA GLN A 19 16.08 24.26 24.05
C GLN A 19 17.04 23.17 23.57
N ALA A 20 18.34 23.27 23.85
CA ALA A 20 19.31 22.26 23.45
C ALA A 20 19.07 20.93 24.18
N TYR A 21 18.72 20.98 25.47
CA TYR A 21 18.34 19.81 26.26
C TYR A 21 17.07 19.15 25.72
N ILE A 22 16.04 19.95 25.43
CA ILE A 22 14.78 19.44 24.85
C ILE A 22 15.02 18.76 23.50
N VAL A 23 15.85 19.34 22.63
CA VAL A 23 16.19 18.75 21.32
C VAL A 23 16.93 17.42 21.48
N ARG A 24 17.90 17.35 22.39
CA ARG A 24 18.63 16.11 22.70
C ARG A 24 17.68 15.02 23.20
N ASP A 25 16.81 15.33 24.15
CA ASP A 25 15.87 14.36 24.73
C ASP A 25 14.82 13.90 23.71
N LYS A 26 14.32 14.80 22.86
CA LYS A 26 13.44 14.42 21.73
C LYS A 26 14.13 13.43 20.79
N LYS A 27 15.43 13.62 20.50
CA LYS A 27 16.20 12.69 19.68
C LYS A 27 16.35 11.33 20.37
N ALA A 28 16.65 11.32 21.66
CA ALA A 28 16.72 10.08 22.45
C ALA A 28 15.37 9.35 22.46
N LEU A 29 14.27 10.08 22.66
CA LEU A 29 12.92 9.52 22.62
C LEU A 29 12.57 8.94 21.25
N ALA A 30 12.94 9.63 20.16
CA ALA A 30 12.75 9.11 18.81
C ALA A 30 13.49 7.77 18.60
N SER A 31 14.73 7.65 19.09
CA SER A 31 15.48 6.39 19.03
C SER A 31 14.83 5.27 19.84
N ILE A 32 14.32 5.56 21.05
CA ILE A 32 13.58 4.56 21.86
C ILE A 32 12.33 4.08 21.12
N ILE A 33 11.59 4.98 20.47
CA ILE A 33 10.40 4.62 19.68
C ILE A 33 10.79 3.76 18.47
N GLN A 34 11.86 4.12 17.75
CA GLN A 34 12.35 3.34 16.61
C GLN A 34 12.77 1.93 17.03
N GLU A 35 13.48 1.79 18.15
CA GLU A 35 13.90 0.50 18.68
C GLU A 35 12.70 -0.39 19.02
N LYS A 36 11.69 0.16 19.69
CA LYS A 36 10.45 -0.56 20.01
C LYS A 36 9.73 -1.07 18.76
N ILE A 37 9.61 -0.22 17.73
CA ILE A 37 8.98 -0.62 16.46
C ILE A 37 9.83 -1.69 15.75
N ALA A 38 11.15 -1.55 15.75
CA ALA A 38 12.05 -2.51 15.12
C ALA A 38 12.00 -3.89 15.80
N GLN A 39 11.88 -3.93 17.14
CA GLN A 39 11.79 -5.18 17.91
C GLN A 39 10.51 -6.00 17.61
N ASP A 40 9.42 -5.35 17.20
CA ASP A 40 8.14 -6.00 16.87
C ASP A 40 7.79 -5.88 15.37
N ALA A 41 8.77 -5.57 14.51
CA ALA A 41 8.50 -5.33 13.09
C ALA A 41 7.86 -6.54 12.40
N GLU A 42 8.34 -7.75 12.68
CA GLU A 42 7.77 -9.00 12.15
C GLU A 42 6.35 -9.24 12.69
N GLY A 43 6.13 -9.04 13.99
CA GLY A 43 4.81 -9.18 14.60
C GLY A 43 3.78 -8.22 14.02
N ILE A 44 4.20 -6.98 13.75
CA ILE A 44 3.37 -5.97 13.05
C ILE A 44 3.00 -6.47 11.65
N VAL A 45 3.96 -6.99 10.88
CA VAL A 45 3.72 -7.49 9.51
C VAL A 45 2.78 -8.70 9.53
N GLU A 46 2.98 -9.65 10.44
CA GLU A 46 2.10 -10.82 10.59
C GLU A 46 0.66 -10.41 10.91
N ARG A 47 0.46 -9.46 11.83
CA ARG A 47 -0.88 -8.94 12.14
C ARG A 47 -1.49 -8.20 10.96
N TRP A 48 -0.72 -7.44 10.19
CA TRP A 48 -1.19 -6.84 8.93
C TRP A 48 -1.65 -7.91 7.94
N TYR A 49 -0.89 -9.00 7.77
CA TYR A 49 -1.19 -10.04 6.79
C TYR A 49 -2.41 -10.90 7.17
N LYS A 50 -2.75 -10.97 8.47
CA LYS A 50 -4.00 -11.60 8.94
C LYS A 50 -5.24 -10.88 8.42
N LEU A 51 -5.19 -9.56 8.22
CA LEU A 51 -6.34 -8.75 7.83
C LEU A 51 -6.66 -8.94 6.34
N SER A 52 -7.89 -9.36 6.03
CA SER A 52 -8.33 -9.55 4.64
C SER A 52 -8.54 -8.24 3.89
N ASP A 53 -8.22 -8.19 2.60
CA ASP A 53 -8.54 -7.05 1.74
C ASP A 53 -10.03 -6.97 1.43
N ILE A 54 -10.58 -5.75 1.37
CA ILE A 54 -11.98 -5.49 0.96
C ILE A 54 -12.12 -4.85 -0.42
N GLY A 55 -10.99 -4.73 -1.14
CA GLY A 55 -10.93 -4.10 -2.45
C GLY A 55 -11.01 -2.58 -2.38
N PHE A 56 -11.50 -1.98 -3.47
CA PHE A 56 -11.56 -0.54 -3.64
C PHE A 56 -12.92 0.03 -3.21
N LEU A 57 -12.87 1.04 -2.32
CA LEU A 57 -14.02 1.80 -1.85
C LEU A 57 -13.88 3.25 -2.31
N PRO A 58 -14.66 3.71 -3.31
CA PRO A 58 -14.49 5.05 -3.89
C PRO A 58 -15.04 6.17 -3.01
N GLN A 59 -15.71 5.85 -1.89
CA GLN A 59 -16.31 6.84 -1.02
C GLN A 59 -15.22 7.57 -0.21
N GLN A 60 -15.38 8.88 0.00
CA GLN A 60 -14.52 9.67 0.89
C GLN A 60 -15.28 9.98 2.18
N GLU A 61 -15.40 8.96 3.03
CA GLU A 61 -16.25 9.02 4.22
C GLU A 61 -15.47 8.74 5.49
N LYS A 62 -15.85 9.39 6.59
CA LYS A 62 -15.12 9.31 7.86
C LYS A 62 -15.03 7.88 8.42
N PHE A 63 -16.03 7.05 8.13
CA PHE A 63 -16.06 5.66 8.58
C PHE A 63 -14.99 4.77 7.91
N LEU A 64 -14.43 5.20 6.77
CA LEU A 64 -13.30 4.55 6.09
C LEU A 64 -11.95 4.99 6.67
N ASP A 65 -11.82 6.28 7.02
CA ASP A 65 -10.65 6.75 7.78
C ASP A 65 -10.53 6.00 9.11
N LEU A 66 -11.65 5.82 9.81
CA LEU A 66 -11.69 5.10 11.07
C LEU A 66 -11.40 3.60 10.90
N LEU A 67 -11.78 2.99 9.77
CA LEU A 67 -11.35 1.61 9.46
C LEU A 67 -9.83 1.55 9.35
N LYS A 68 -9.23 2.45 8.56
CA LYS A 68 -7.78 2.52 8.37
C LYS A 68 -7.04 2.73 9.70
N GLU A 69 -7.55 3.60 10.56
CA GLU A 69 -7.02 3.81 11.90
C GLU A 69 -7.14 2.56 12.77
N ALA A 70 -8.28 1.86 12.74
CA ALA A 70 -8.47 0.62 13.48
C ALA A 70 -7.52 -0.50 13.02
N GLU A 71 -7.31 -0.67 11.72
CA GLU A 71 -6.36 -1.65 11.17
C GLU A 71 -4.93 -1.33 11.61
N GLN A 72 -4.54 -0.05 11.61
CA GLN A 72 -3.24 0.37 12.13
C GLN A 72 -3.11 0.04 13.62
N LEU A 73 -4.10 0.40 14.43
CA LEU A 73 -4.10 0.09 15.86
C LEU A 73 -3.96 -1.42 16.11
N TYR A 74 -4.70 -2.24 15.37
CA TYR A 74 -4.63 -3.70 15.47
C TYR A 74 -3.23 -4.21 15.16
N SER A 75 -2.66 -3.74 14.04
CA SER A 75 -1.32 -4.15 13.62
C SER A 75 -0.23 -3.74 14.59
N PHE A 76 -0.38 -2.63 15.32
CA PHE A 76 0.54 -2.22 16.38
C PHE A 76 0.21 -2.82 17.77
N GLY A 77 -0.73 -3.77 17.87
CA GLY A 77 -1.07 -4.45 19.12
C GLY A 77 -2.04 -3.71 20.04
N PHE A 78 -2.67 -2.62 19.57
CA PHE A 78 -3.61 -1.81 20.36
C PHE A 78 -5.06 -2.32 20.21
N TYR A 79 -5.34 -3.51 20.74
CA TYR A 79 -6.61 -4.23 20.53
C TYR A 79 -7.84 -3.57 21.15
N THR A 80 -7.72 -3.00 22.35
CA THR A 80 -8.81 -2.23 23.00
C THR A 80 -9.14 -0.97 22.18
N GLY A 81 -8.12 -0.28 21.69
CA GLY A 81 -8.28 0.89 20.81
C GLY A 81 -8.96 0.51 19.49
N THR A 82 -8.50 -0.57 18.88
CA THR A 82 -9.12 -1.16 17.67
C THR A 82 -10.60 -1.41 17.87
N THR A 83 -10.97 -2.12 18.94
CA THR A 83 -12.35 -2.45 19.29
C THR A 83 -13.22 -1.19 19.41
N ALA A 84 -12.71 -0.16 20.10
CA ALA A 84 -13.42 1.11 20.25
C ALA A 84 -13.61 1.82 18.90
N VAL A 85 -12.54 1.95 18.11
CA VAL A 85 -12.56 2.68 16.82
C VAL A 85 -13.44 1.98 15.79
N VAL A 86 -13.37 0.65 15.65
CA VAL A 86 -14.29 -0.10 14.76
C VAL A 86 -15.74 0.11 15.17
N GLY A 87 -16.02 0.12 16.47
CA GLY A 87 -17.35 0.40 17.00
C GLY A 87 -17.88 1.78 16.62
N ILE A 88 -17.02 2.81 16.64
CA ILE A 88 -17.35 4.17 16.19
C ILE A 88 -17.56 4.18 14.66
N ALA A 89 -16.65 3.57 13.91
CA ALA A 89 -16.73 3.47 12.45
C ALA A 89 -18.06 2.84 11.99
N CYS A 90 -18.45 1.74 12.64
CA CYS A 90 -19.71 1.04 12.39
C CYS A 90 -20.94 1.90 12.68
N GLU A 91 -20.92 2.68 13.76
CA GLU A 91 -21.99 3.63 14.08
C GLU A 91 -22.09 4.76 13.04
N GLU A 92 -20.95 5.33 12.62
CA GLU A 92 -20.90 6.35 11.56
C GLU A 92 -21.38 5.79 10.22
N TYR A 93 -21.00 4.56 9.87
CA TYR A 93 -21.51 3.88 8.68
C TYR A 93 -23.04 3.70 8.71
N CYS A 94 -23.61 3.31 9.85
CA CYS A 94 -25.06 3.21 9.99
C CYS A 94 -25.75 4.56 9.79
N ARG A 95 -25.17 5.67 10.30
CA ARG A 95 -25.70 7.03 10.09
C ARG A 95 -25.58 7.46 8.64
N TYR A 96 -24.46 7.15 7.99
CA TYR A 96 -24.27 7.37 6.56
C TYR A 96 -25.38 6.68 5.75
N LEU A 97 -25.69 5.41 6.03
CA LEU A 97 -26.77 4.70 5.35
C LEU A 97 -28.15 5.33 5.60
N VAL A 98 -28.44 5.74 6.83
CA VAL A 98 -29.70 6.45 7.15
C VAL A 98 -29.82 7.73 6.31
N ALA A 99 -28.77 8.53 6.25
CA ALA A 99 -28.75 9.77 5.48
C ALA A 99 -28.86 9.51 3.97
N LYS A 100 -28.07 8.58 3.44
CA LYS A 100 -28.06 8.21 2.01
C LYS A 100 -29.42 7.72 1.51
N HIS A 101 -30.18 7.04 2.37
CA HIS A 101 -31.50 6.51 2.05
C HIS A 101 -32.66 7.39 2.55
N ASN A 102 -32.38 8.62 3.00
CA ASN A 102 -33.38 9.58 3.49
C ASN A 102 -34.32 9.01 4.57
N LEU A 103 -33.79 8.16 5.45
CA LEU A 103 -34.53 7.59 6.57
C LEU A 103 -34.49 8.53 7.78
N THR A 104 -35.52 8.51 8.62
CA THR A 104 -35.47 9.23 9.90
C THR A 104 -34.46 8.56 10.83
N ASP A 105 -33.59 9.34 11.47
CA ASP A 105 -32.60 8.79 12.39
C ASP A 105 -33.23 8.27 13.69
N GLU A 106 -32.55 7.30 14.32
CA GLU A 106 -32.96 6.66 15.57
C GLU A 106 -31.98 6.97 16.69
N LYS A 107 -32.48 7.02 17.94
CA LYS A 107 -31.66 7.40 19.10
C LYS A 107 -30.58 6.40 19.48
N THR A 108 -30.76 5.11 19.17
CA THR A 108 -29.81 4.06 19.55
C THR A 108 -29.33 3.31 18.32
N GLN A 109 -28.06 2.89 18.35
CA GLN A 109 -27.45 2.10 17.28
C GLN A 109 -28.28 0.84 16.97
N GLU A 110 -28.80 0.17 17.99
CA GLU A 110 -29.67 -1.00 17.84
C GLU A 110 -30.92 -0.71 17.00
N LYS A 111 -31.66 0.34 17.36
CA LYS A 111 -32.86 0.76 16.61
C LYS A 111 -32.52 1.18 15.20
N ARG A 112 -31.37 1.84 15.00
CA ARG A 112 -30.90 2.25 13.67
C ARG A 112 -30.63 1.03 12.79
N ILE A 113 -29.90 0.04 13.29
CA ILE A 113 -29.61 -1.22 12.59
C ILE A 113 -30.93 -1.93 12.21
N ASP A 114 -31.84 -2.08 13.17
CA ASP A 114 -33.13 -2.73 12.92
C ASP A 114 -33.98 -1.99 11.88
N LYS A 115 -33.92 -0.65 11.87
CA LYS A 115 -34.63 0.17 10.89
C LYS A 115 -34.05 0.00 9.49
N LEU A 116 -32.72 0.06 9.35
CA LEU A 116 -32.04 -0.18 8.08
C LEU A 116 -32.43 -1.53 7.48
N TYR A 117 -32.52 -2.57 8.32
CA TYR A 117 -32.97 -3.89 7.89
C TYR A 117 -34.44 -3.90 7.49
N LYS A 118 -35.35 -3.36 8.32
CA LYS A 118 -36.79 -3.29 8.02
C LYS A 118 -37.10 -2.51 6.74
N CYS A 119 -36.30 -1.50 6.43
CA CYS A 119 -36.40 -0.70 5.21
C CYS A 119 -35.72 -1.34 3.99
N GLY A 120 -35.12 -2.53 4.12
CA GLY A 120 -34.45 -3.23 3.03
C GLY A 120 -33.13 -2.61 2.58
N VAL A 121 -32.55 -1.71 3.37
CA VAL A 121 -31.25 -1.06 3.05
C VAL A 121 -30.10 -2.02 3.26
N ILE A 122 -30.21 -2.90 4.26
CA ILE A 122 -29.21 -3.92 4.58
C ILE A 122 -29.84 -5.31 4.60
N THR A 123 -29.05 -6.33 4.30
CA THR A 123 -29.46 -7.74 4.37
C THR A 123 -29.46 -8.25 5.82
N SER A 124 -30.06 -9.43 6.05
CA SER A 124 -30.02 -10.08 7.38
C SER A 124 -28.58 -10.34 7.84
N GLY A 125 -27.70 -10.77 6.92
CA GLY A 125 -26.29 -11.02 7.26
C GLY A 125 -25.56 -9.76 7.72
N ILE A 126 -25.78 -8.62 7.04
CA ILE A 126 -25.20 -7.34 7.44
C ILE A 126 -25.78 -6.89 8.79
N LYS A 127 -27.10 -7.05 9.00
CA LYS A 127 -27.73 -6.76 10.30
C LYS A 127 -27.05 -7.54 11.43
N ASP A 128 -26.85 -8.84 11.26
CA ASP A 128 -26.25 -9.69 12.28
C ASP A 128 -24.80 -9.29 12.57
N ALA A 129 -24.01 -9.00 11.53
CA ALA A 129 -22.64 -8.49 11.65
C ALA A 129 -22.58 -7.15 12.42
N LEU A 130 -23.45 -6.19 12.09
CA LEU A 130 -23.54 -4.91 12.80
C LEU A 130 -23.91 -5.09 14.28
N HIS A 131 -24.80 -6.04 14.59
CA HIS A 131 -25.14 -6.34 15.98
C HIS A 131 -24.01 -7.04 16.75
N ILE A 132 -23.21 -7.88 16.10
CA ILE A 132 -22.01 -8.48 16.69
C ILE A 132 -21.02 -7.37 17.07
N VAL A 133 -20.69 -6.48 16.13
CA VAL A 133 -19.81 -5.32 16.36
C VAL A 133 -20.33 -4.45 17.50
N ARG A 134 -21.63 -4.13 17.51
CA ARG A 134 -22.28 -3.35 18.58
C ARG A 134 -22.10 -3.98 19.96
N LYS A 135 -22.34 -5.30 20.08
CA LYS A 135 -22.24 -6.02 21.36
C LYS A 135 -20.80 -6.00 21.88
N LEU A 136 -19.83 -6.33 21.02
CA LEU A 136 -18.40 -6.32 21.37
C LEU A 136 -17.92 -4.92 21.78
N ARG A 137 -18.35 -3.89 21.04
CA ARG A 137 -18.09 -2.48 21.40
C ARG A 137 -18.65 -2.14 22.78
N ASN A 138 -19.89 -2.55 23.08
CA ASN A 138 -20.50 -2.26 24.38
C ASN A 138 -19.76 -2.96 25.53
N ASP A 139 -19.32 -4.20 25.33
CA ASP A 139 -18.51 -4.92 26.33
C ASP A 139 -17.19 -4.19 26.64
N CYS A 140 -16.53 -3.66 25.60
CA CYS A 140 -15.33 -2.86 25.73
C CYS A 140 -15.59 -1.51 26.41
N MET A 141 -16.57 -0.74 25.92
CA MET A 141 -16.83 0.63 26.37
C MET A 141 -17.35 0.71 27.81
N HIS A 142 -18.15 -0.27 28.22
CA HIS A 142 -18.60 -0.37 29.61
C HIS A 142 -17.57 -1.06 30.52
N TYR A 143 -16.47 -1.54 29.93
CA TYR A 143 -15.36 -2.18 30.63
C TYR A 143 -15.88 -3.26 31.60
N ASN A 144 -16.72 -4.14 31.04
CA ASN A 144 -17.42 -5.19 31.77
C ASN A 144 -16.40 -6.13 32.44
N THR A 145 -16.77 -6.79 33.54
CA THR A 145 -15.85 -7.70 34.26
C THR A 145 -15.28 -8.78 33.34
N SER A 146 -16.09 -9.30 32.42
CA SER A 146 -15.69 -10.26 31.39
C SER A 146 -14.66 -9.70 30.41
N PHE A 147 -14.71 -8.39 30.09
CA PHE A 147 -13.74 -7.74 29.21
C PHE A 147 -12.42 -7.45 29.93
N LYS A 148 -12.49 -7.06 31.21
CA LYS A 148 -11.30 -6.79 32.06
C LYS A 148 -10.42 -8.00 32.30
N GLN A 149 -11.00 -9.20 32.22
CA GLN A 149 -10.35 -10.46 32.51
C GLN A 149 -9.78 -11.14 31.26
N LEU A 150 -9.96 -10.55 30.08
CA LEU A 150 -9.46 -11.11 28.84
C LEU A 150 -7.93 -11.12 28.83
N SER A 151 -7.35 -12.21 28.35
CA SER A 151 -5.94 -12.28 27.99
C SER A 151 -5.67 -11.39 26.76
N GLU A 152 -4.38 -11.14 26.49
CA GLU A 152 -3.97 -10.41 25.29
C GLU A 152 -4.38 -11.12 24.00
N GLU A 153 -4.26 -12.46 23.97
CA GLU A 153 -4.69 -13.30 22.85
C GLU A 153 -6.21 -13.20 22.61
N GLU A 154 -7.00 -13.19 23.69
CA GLU A 154 -8.46 -13.03 23.59
C GLU A 154 -8.84 -11.62 23.12
N LEU A 155 -8.10 -10.59 23.54
CA LEU A 155 -8.28 -9.22 23.05
C LEU A 155 -7.92 -9.10 21.58
N GLU A 156 -6.81 -9.71 21.15
CA GLU A 156 -6.39 -9.76 19.75
C GLU A 156 -7.50 -10.40 18.89
N GLN A 157 -7.97 -11.59 19.28
CA GLN A 157 -8.99 -12.30 18.52
C GLN A 157 -10.29 -11.49 18.43
N ARG A 158 -10.73 -10.85 19.52
CA ARG A 158 -11.94 -10.00 19.48
C ARG A 158 -11.78 -8.78 18.58
N ALA A 159 -10.62 -8.13 18.62
CA ALA A 159 -10.33 -6.99 17.76
C ALA A 159 -10.31 -7.41 16.27
N PHE A 160 -9.71 -8.56 15.98
CA PHE A 160 -9.73 -9.17 14.65
C PHE A 160 -11.15 -9.46 14.17
N ASP A 161 -11.94 -10.16 14.98
CA ASP A 161 -13.33 -10.50 14.65
C ASP A 161 -14.15 -9.24 14.37
N MET A 162 -13.95 -8.17 15.14
CA MET A 162 -14.64 -6.89 14.89
C MET A 162 -14.27 -6.29 13.53
N ILE A 163 -13.00 -6.27 13.16
CA ILE A 163 -12.57 -5.77 11.85
C ILE A 163 -13.22 -6.62 10.75
N VAL A 164 -13.16 -7.95 10.85
CA VAL A 164 -13.75 -8.87 9.86
C VAL A 164 -15.25 -8.62 9.69
N GLN A 165 -16.00 -8.55 10.80
CA GLN A 165 -17.44 -8.30 10.75
C GLN A 165 -17.76 -6.93 10.17
N TYR A 166 -16.97 -5.91 10.49
CA TYR A 166 -17.19 -4.58 9.92
C TYR A 166 -16.87 -4.54 8.43
N LYS A 167 -15.81 -5.21 7.99
CA LYS A 167 -15.47 -5.39 6.56
C LYS A 167 -16.58 -6.07 5.77
N VAL A 168 -17.24 -7.08 6.34
CA VAL A 168 -18.44 -7.70 5.75
C VAL A 168 -19.55 -6.67 5.53
N CYS A 169 -19.74 -5.73 6.46
CA CYS A 169 -20.74 -4.68 6.33
C CYS A 169 -20.41 -3.69 5.19
N LEU A 170 -19.12 -3.48 4.89
CA LEU A 170 -18.65 -2.56 3.87
C LEU A 170 -18.56 -3.19 2.47
N ALA A 171 -18.52 -4.53 2.37
CA ALA A 171 -18.41 -5.24 1.09
C ALA A 171 -19.40 -4.76 0.00
N PRO A 172 -20.67 -4.41 0.29
CA PRO A 172 -21.59 -3.88 -0.73
C PRO A 172 -21.20 -2.51 -1.32
N LEU A 173 -20.28 -1.78 -0.68
CA LEU A 173 -19.76 -0.51 -1.19
C LEU A 173 -18.56 -0.69 -2.13
N ALA A 174 -17.97 -1.89 -2.17
CA ALA A 174 -16.80 -2.19 -3.00
C ALA A 174 -17.14 -2.05 -4.48
N ALA A 175 -16.28 -1.35 -5.20
CA ALA A 175 -16.42 -1.13 -6.65
C ALA A 175 -15.39 -1.96 -7.41
N GLU A 176 -15.78 -2.43 -8.59
CA GLU A 176 -14.84 -2.98 -9.58
C GLU A 176 -13.96 -1.85 -10.13
N VAL A 177 -12.65 -2.08 -10.18
CA VAL A 177 -11.68 -1.09 -10.68
C VAL A 177 -11.52 -1.28 -12.19
N ASN A 178 -11.77 -0.21 -12.95
CA ASN A 178 -11.51 -0.13 -14.38
C ASN A 178 -10.30 0.80 -14.68
N GLU A 179 -9.97 0.99 -15.96
CA GLU A 179 -8.83 1.83 -16.39
C GLU A 179 -8.91 3.27 -15.88
N ARG A 180 -10.10 3.90 -15.97
CA ARG A 180 -10.32 5.26 -15.48
C ARG A 180 -10.13 5.35 -13.96
N SER A 181 -10.64 4.37 -13.22
CA SER A 181 -10.45 4.31 -11.76
C SER A 181 -8.99 4.08 -11.36
N GLU A 182 -8.21 3.38 -12.19
CA GLU A 182 -6.77 3.24 -11.95
C GLU A 182 -6.04 4.59 -12.04
N GLU A 183 -6.33 5.41 -13.04
CA GLU A 183 -5.76 6.76 -13.14
C GLU A 183 -6.14 7.65 -11.95
N GLU A 184 -7.39 7.55 -11.50
CA GLU A 184 -7.88 8.25 -10.30
C GLU A 184 -7.14 7.78 -9.04
N LEU A 185 -6.95 6.45 -8.88
CA LEU A 185 -6.17 5.87 -7.79
C LEU A 185 -4.72 6.38 -7.79
N ILE A 186 -4.06 6.38 -8.96
CA ILE A 186 -2.68 6.90 -9.11
C ILE A 186 -2.65 8.37 -8.70
N THR A 187 -3.60 9.15 -9.18
CA THR A 187 -3.70 10.58 -8.87
C THR A 187 -3.87 10.81 -7.37
N ASP A 188 -4.72 10.04 -6.70
CA ASP A 188 -4.95 10.14 -5.25
C ASP A 188 -3.71 9.71 -4.46
N PHE A 189 -2.98 8.68 -4.90
CA PHE A 189 -1.69 8.32 -4.33
C PHE A 189 -0.67 9.46 -4.46
N VAL A 190 -0.55 10.08 -5.63
CA VAL A 190 0.40 11.19 -5.86
C VAL A 190 0.02 12.43 -5.03
N LYS A 191 -1.28 12.69 -4.84
CA LYS A 191 -1.77 13.82 -4.03
C LYS A 191 -1.62 13.62 -2.52
N ALA A 192 -1.56 12.38 -2.04
CA ALA A 192 -1.43 12.11 -0.62
C ALA A 192 -0.05 12.58 -0.11
N GLU A 193 -0.02 13.60 0.77
CA GLU A 193 1.22 14.23 1.30
C GLU A 193 2.24 13.27 1.95
N LYS A 194 1.85 12.02 2.25
CA LYS A 194 2.67 11.00 2.90
C LYS A 194 2.82 9.71 2.09
N SER A 195 2.47 9.70 0.81
CA SER A 195 2.63 8.52 -0.02
C SER A 195 4.10 8.19 -0.26
N ASN A 196 4.44 6.90 -0.15
CA ASN A 196 5.76 6.38 -0.44
C ASN A 196 5.70 5.64 -1.78
N LEU A 197 6.59 5.97 -2.73
CA LEU A 197 6.67 5.29 -4.03
C LEU A 197 6.75 3.76 -3.89
N ARG A 198 7.44 3.25 -2.87
CA ARG A 198 7.54 1.81 -2.61
C ARG A 198 6.20 1.18 -2.25
N GLU A 199 5.39 1.88 -1.44
CA GLU A 199 4.04 1.45 -1.07
C GLU A 199 3.12 1.48 -2.29
N TYR A 200 3.20 2.54 -3.08
CA TYR A 200 2.44 2.67 -4.33
C TYR A 200 2.73 1.49 -5.26
N LEU A 201 4.00 1.24 -5.60
CA LEU A 201 4.37 0.15 -6.52
C LEU A 201 3.93 -1.23 -6.00
N TYR A 202 4.03 -1.46 -4.68
CA TYR A 202 3.55 -2.70 -4.05
C TYR A 202 2.03 -2.87 -4.22
N LYS A 203 1.25 -1.81 -3.96
CA LYS A 203 -0.22 -1.84 -4.08
C LYS A 203 -0.67 -1.88 -5.54
N HIS A 204 -0.04 -1.12 -6.43
CA HIS A 204 -0.33 -1.08 -7.86
C HIS A 204 -0.19 -2.46 -8.50
N ARG A 205 0.90 -3.17 -8.20
CA ARG A 205 1.09 -4.58 -8.57
C ARG A 205 -0.09 -5.46 -8.17
N ASN A 206 -0.56 -5.32 -6.93
CA ASN A 206 -1.67 -6.13 -6.42
C ASN A 206 -2.99 -5.76 -7.09
N ILE A 207 -3.23 -4.47 -7.35
CA ILE A 207 -4.40 -3.98 -8.09
C ILE A 207 -4.43 -4.60 -9.49
N LEU A 208 -3.34 -4.49 -10.26
CA LEU A 208 -3.25 -5.06 -11.61
C LEU A 208 -3.55 -6.57 -11.65
N HIS A 209 -3.06 -7.31 -10.65
CA HIS A 209 -3.34 -8.74 -10.56
C HIS A 209 -4.82 -9.01 -10.26
N GLN A 210 -5.41 -8.30 -9.30
CA GLN A 210 -6.80 -8.52 -8.89
C GLN A 210 -7.83 -8.07 -9.95
N THR A 211 -7.53 -7.00 -10.70
CA THR A 211 -8.53 -6.32 -11.54
C THR A 211 -8.35 -6.61 -13.03
N LYS A 212 -7.10 -6.81 -13.48
CA LYS A 212 -6.78 -7.09 -14.89
C LYS A 212 -6.20 -8.49 -15.11
N ASN A 213 -6.05 -9.30 -14.06
CA ASN A 213 -5.37 -10.59 -14.10
C ASN A 213 -3.93 -10.49 -14.65
N ILE A 214 -3.29 -9.32 -14.47
CA ILE A 214 -1.90 -9.07 -14.86
C ILE A 214 -1.03 -9.32 -13.63
N ASN A 215 -0.43 -10.50 -13.55
CA ASN A 215 0.47 -10.82 -12.46
C ASN A 215 1.91 -10.40 -12.79
N LEU A 216 2.36 -9.31 -12.16
CA LEU A 216 3.75 -8.83 -12.29
C LEU A 216 4.72 -9.52 -11.32
N GLN A 217 4.25 -10.44 -10.46
CA GLN A 217 5.14 -11.15 -9.53
C GLN A 217 5.96 -12.22 -10.24
N ILE A 218 7.26 -12.14 -10.02
CA ILE A 218 8.25 -13.12 -10.43
C ILE A 218 8.42 -14.14 -9.31
N ASN A 219 8.70 -15.39 -9.69
CA ASN A 219 8.89 -16.48 -8.74
C ASN A 219 9.97 -16.12 -7.68
N PRO A 220 9.72 -16.30 -6.36
CA PRO A 220 10.68 -15.95 -5.31
C PRO A 220 12.05 -16.64 -5.41
N LYS A 221 12.15 -17.74 -6.17
CA LYS A 221 13.41 -18.47 -6.40
C LYS A 221 14.26 -17.86 -7.52
N VAL A 222 13.74 -16.87 -8.25
CA VAL A 222 14.41 -16.21 -9.36
C VAL A 222 14.93 -14.86 -8.87
N SER A 223 16.26 -14.71 -8.80
CA SER A 223 16.90 -13.47 -8.39
C SER A 223 17.16 -12.51 -9.54
N ASN A 224 17.27 -13.03 -10.76
CA ASN A 224 17.55 -12.25 -11.97
C ASN A 224 16.72 -12.80 -13.13
N MET A 225 16.22 -11.90 -13.95
CA MET A 225 15.58 -12.25 -15.21
C MET A 225 16.50 -11.86 -16.36
N ILE A 226 16.62 -12.73 -17.36
CA ILE A 226 17.36 -12.46 -18.59
C ILE A 226 16.39 -12.52 -19.76
N PHE A 227 16.40 -11.49 -20.59
CA PHE A 227 15.53 -11.36 -21.75
C PHE A 227 16.37 -11.16 -22.99
N THR A 228 16.28 -12.11 -23.92
CA THR A 228 16.92 -11.98 -25.24
C THR A 228 15.83 -11.74 -26.27
N SER A 229 15.96 -10.65 -27.02
CA SER A 229 15.02 -10.26 -28.07
C SER A 229 15.74 -9.47 -29.16
N VAL A 230 14.98 -9.13 -30.21
CA VAL A 230 15.35 -8.10 -31.17
C VAL A 230 14.81 -6.78 -30.66
N TYR A 231 15.69 -5.79 -30.56
CA TYR A 231 15.34 -4.46 -30.09
C TYR A 231 15.64 -3.43 -31.16
N PHE A 232 14.76 -2.45 -31.27
CA PHE A 232 15.02 -1.20 -31.95
C PHE A 232 15.72 -0.24 -30.98
N VAL A 233 16.80 0.39 -31.42
CA VAL A 233 17.54 1.39 -30.64
C VAL A 233 16.86 2.74 -30.86
N ASP A 234 16.07 3.17 -29.89
CA ASP A 234 15.30 4.41 -29.99
C ASP A 234 16.16 5.63 -29.62
N GLU A 235 16.96 5.51 -28.56
CA GLU A 235 17.82 6.59 -28.06
C GLU A 235 19.12 6.02 -27.48
N ILE A 236 20.23 6.75 -27.66
CA ILE A 236 21.51 6.48 -27.00
C ILE A 236 21.97 7.74 -26.27
N ASP A 237 21.86 7.77 -24.94
CA ASP A 237 22.40 8.85 -24.12
C ASP A 237 23.65 8.39 -23.36
N ILE A 238 24.81 8.62 -24.00
CA ILE A 238 26.12 8.40 -23.40
C ILE A 238 26.83 9.74 -23.28
N SER A 239 26.72 10.35 -22.10
CA SER A 239 27.31 11.63 -21.72
C SER A 239 28.08 11.52 -20.40
N GLU A 240 28.55 12.63 -19.84
CA GLU A 240 29.20 12.63 -18.52
C GLU A 240 28.22 12.27 -17.39
N HIS A 241 26.93 12.56 -17.59
CA HIS A 241 25.88 12.41 -16.58
C HIS A 241 24.98 11.20 -16.81
N PHE A 242 24.85 10.74 -18.06
CA PHE A 242 23.96 9.66 -18.45
C PHE A 242 24.73 8.57 -19.18
N HIS A 243 24.36 7.33 -18.90
CA HIS A 243 24.99 6.15 -19.47
C HIS A 243 23.87 5.15 -19.75
N GLU A 244 22.93 5.50 -20.63
CA GLU A 244 21.72 4.71 -20.84
C GLU A 244 21.34 4.61 -22.31
N MET A 245 20.48 3.64 -22.60
CA MET A 245 19.89 3.45 -23.93
C MET A 245 18.41 3.14 -23.80
N THR A 246 17.60 3.72 -24.66
CA THR A 246 16.19 3.34 -24.81
C THR A 246 16.07 2.30 -25.91
N LEU A 247 15.58 1.12 -25.56
CA LEU A 247 15.37 0.00 -26.47
C LEU A 247 13.89 -0.34 -26.57
N ILE A 248 13.37 -0.55 -27.77
CA ILE A 248 11.98 -1.02 -27.97
C ILE A 248 12.02 -2.47 -28.42
N ASP A 249 11.47 -3.37 -27.60
CA ASP A 249 11.37 -4.79 -27.95
C ASP A 249 10.36 -4.99 -29.09
N LEU A 250 10.80 -5.52 -30.24
CA LEU A 250 9.95 -5.71 -31.41
C LEU A 250 8.76 -6.64 -31.13
N ASN A 251 8.88 -7.56 -30.18
CA ASN A 251 7.82 -8.52 -29.85
C ASN A 251 6.78 -7.95 -28.87
N ARG A 252 7.14 -6.93 -28.10
CA ARG A 252 6.30 -6.40 -27.00
C ARG A 252 5.90 -4.95 -27.19
N GLN A 253 6.59 -4.22 -28.07
CA GLN A 253 6.36 -2.81 -28.39
C GLN A 253 6.36 -1.87 -27.18
N HIS A 254 7.09 -2.27 -26.13
CA HIS A 254 7.28 -1.45 -24.94
C HIS A 254 8.74 -1.00 -24.87
N PRO A 255 8.98 0.31 -24.67
CA PRO A 255 10.33 0.81 -24.44
C PRO A 255 10.85 0.33 -23.09
N VAL A 256 12.13 0.01 -23.04
CA VAL A 256 12.90 -0.26 -21.83
C VAL A 256 14.13 0.63 -21.84
N VAL A 257 14.33 1.36 -20.75
CA VAL A 257 15.56 2.11 -20.51
C VAL A 257 16.56 1.15 -19.88
N VAL A 258 17.75 1.10 -20.47
CA VAL A 258 18.81 0.17 -20.10
C VAL A 258 20.02 0.96 -19.64
N ASP A 259 20.39 0.79 -18.38
CA ASP A 259 21.62 1.35 -17.83
C ASP A 259 22.84 0.61 -18.39
N LEU A 260 23.86 1.40 -18.71
CA LEU A 260 25.14 0.95 -19.23
C LEU A 260 26.25 1.19 -18.21
N THR A 261 27.06 0.17 -18.01
CA THR A 261 28.36 0.32 -17.34
C THR A 261 29.35 1.02 -18.28
N LEU A 262 30.40 1.64 -17.73
CA LEU A 262 31.44 2.30 -18.56
C LEU A 262 32.02 1.39 -19.66
N PRO A 263 32.32 0.09 -19.41
CA PRO A 263 32.75 -0.82 -20.48
C PRO A 263 31.70 -1.01 -21.59
N GLN A 264 30.41 -0.98 -21.24
CA GLN A 264 29.33 -1.09 -22.22
C GLN A 264 29.16 0.19 -23.03
N CYS A 265 29.37 1.35 -22.44
CA CYS A 265 29.43 2.61 -23.18
C CYS A 265 30.53 2.57 -24.24
N GLU A 266 31.73 2.11 -23.89
CA GLU A 266 32.82 1.93 -24.85
C GLU A 266 32.53 0.84 -25.88
N MET A 267 31.85 -0.24 -25.48
CA MET A 267 31.36 -1.26 -26.41
C MET A 267 30.41 -0.67 -27.45
N VAL A 268 29.39 0.09 -27.02
CA VAL A 268 28.41 0.76 -27.91
C VAL A 268 29.13 1.70 -28.89
N LYS A 269 30.07 2.52 -28.41
CA LYS A 269 30.90 3.39 -29.27
C LYS A 269 31.76 2.60 -30.25
N SER A 270 32.41 1.53 -29.80
CA SER A 270 33.29 0.71 -30.64
C SER A 270 32.52 -0.06 -31.71
N LEU A 271 31.32 -0.50 -31.36
CA LEU A 271 30.37 -1.10 -32.28
C LEU A 271 29.78 -0.07 -33.23
N LYS A 272 29.95 1.24 -33.02
CA LYS A 272 29.30 2.30 -33.83
C LYS A 272 27.80 2.08 -33.92
N LEU A 273 27.18 1.81 -32.77
CA LEU A 273 25.73 1.72 -32.71
C LEU A 273 25.13 3.10 -32.90
N GLU A 274 24.06 3.19 -33.68
CA GLU A 274 23.33 4.43 -33.95
C GLU A 274 21.86 4.24 -33.62
N GLU A 275 21.19 5.34 -33.27
CA GLU A 275 19.73 5.40 -33.18
C GLU A 275 19.11 4.94 -34.50
N GLY A 276 18.03 4.16 -34.41
CA GLY A 276 17.40 3.52 -35.57
C GLY A 276 17.98 2.15 -35.95
N ASN A 277 19.07 1.68 -35.32
CA ASN A 277 19.57 0.32 -35.54
C ASN A 277 18.64 -0.74 -34.93
N LEU A 278 18.66 -1.95 -35.49
CA LEU A 278 18.11 -3.14 -34.85
C LEU A 278 19.24 -3.98 -34.26
N ILE A 279 19.08 -4.41 -33.01
CA ILE A 279 20.05 -5.26 -32.31
C ILE A 279 19.39 -6.53 -31.79
N VAL A 280 20.11 -7.64 -31.84
CA VAL A 280 19.81 -8.80 -31.00
C VAL A 280 20.59 -8.62 -29.72
N ALA A 281 19.91 -8.46 -28.59
CA ALA A 281 20.56 -8.22 -27.32
C ALA A 281 19.97 -9.09 -26.21
N SER A 282 20.80 -9.40 -25.21
CA SER A 282 20.34 -9.92 -23.94
C SER A 282 20.37 -8.79 -22.92
N LEU A 283 19.23 -8.56 -22.27
CA LEU A 283 19.09 -7.66 -21.12
C LEU A 283 18.96 -8.48 -19.86
N VAL A 284 19.44 -7.95 -18.73
CA VAL A 284 19.30 -8.56 -17.41
C VAL A 284 18.69 -7.56 -16.44
N SER A 285 17.77 -8.02 -15.59
CA SER A 285 17.23 -7.21 -14.51
C SER A 285 17.21 -8.01 -13.22
N ALA A 286 17.59 -7.36 -12.13
CA ALA A 286 17.46 -7.92 -10.80
C ALA A 286 15.98 -7.98 -10.39
N VAL A 287 15.60 -9.05 -9.72
CA VAL A 287 14.27 -9.19 -9.12
C VAL A 287 14.33 -8.63 -7.71
N SER A 288 13.54 -7.60 -7.48
CA SER A 288 13.47 -6.91 -6.18
C SER A 288 12.84 -7.76 -5.08
N SER A 289 12.92 -7.27 -3.85
CA SER A 289 12.14 -7.81 -2.71
C SER A 289 10.63 -7.75 -2.92
N ARG A 290 10.15 -6.99 -3.91
CA ARG A 290 8.75 -6.92 -4.34
C ARG A 290 8.42 -7.94 -5.43
N GLY A 291 9.36 -8.80 -5.82
CA GLY A 291 9.16 -9.79 -6.86
C GLY A 291 8.90 -9.18 -8.23
N GLN A 292 9.43 -7.99 -8.52
CA GLN A 292 9.33 -7.32 -9.84
C GLN A 292 10.75 -7.02 -10.34
N THR A 293 10.94 -6.98 -11.67
CA THR A 293 12.15 -6.42 -12.29
C THR A 293 12.30 -4.95 -11.90
N GLU A 294 13.52 -4.52 -11.63
CA GLU A 294 13.86 -3.11 -11.34
C GLU A 294 14.74 -2.55 -12.45
N GLU A 295 15.98 -2.20 -12.13
CA GLU A 295 16.97 -1.69 -13.07
C GLU A 295 17.27 -2.75 -14.14
N TRP A 296 17.37 -2.31 -15.39
CA TRP A 296 17.67 -3.15 -16.54
C TRP A 296 19.06 -2.81 -17.03
N LEU A 297 19.90 -3.83 -17.12
CA LEU A 297 21.27 -3.70 -17.61
C LEU A 297 21.40 -4.41 -18.94
N LEU A 298 22.23 -3.85 -19.80
CA LEU A 298 22.69 -4.57 -20.98
C LEU A 298 23.53 -5.76 -20.49
N LEU A 299 23.32 -6.96 -21.01
CA LEU A 299 24.22 -8.09 -20.73
C LEU A 299 25.20 -8.25 -21.89
N LYS A 300 24.66 -8.28 -23.11
CA LYS A 300 25.45 -8.38 -24.35
C LYS A 300 24.60 -8.00 -25.57
N ILE A 301 25.30 -7.62 -26.64
CA ILE A 301 24.74 -7.52 -27.99
C ILE A 301 25.28 -8.70 -28.79
N GLU A 302 24.38 -9.51 -29.34
CA GLU A 302 24.71 -10.70 -30.13
C GLU A 302 24.89 -10.36 -31.61
N ASP A 303 24.03 -9.50 -32.16
CA ASP A 303 24.05 -9.12 -33.57
C ASP A 303 23.47 -7.70 -33.80
N ILE A 304 23.84 -7.07 -34.92
CA ILE A 304 23.45 -5.69 -35.26
C ILE A 304 23.08 -5.60 -36.75
N SER A 305 21.85 -5.16 -37.03
CA SER A 305 21.48 -4.63 -38.34
C SER A 305 21.96 -3.19 -38.47
N ARG A 306 22.85 -2.94 -39.44
CA ARG A 306 23.45 -1.62 -39.72
C ARG A 306 22.56 -0.70 -40.55
N MET A 307 21.38 -1.17 -40.93
CA MET A 307 20.38 -0.31 -41.55
C MET A 307 19.79 0.61 -40.49
N ILE A 308 19.51 1.85 -40.89
CA ILE A 308 18.81 2.83 -40.07
C ILE A 308 17.34 2.75 -40.45
N TYR A 309 16.51 2.38 -39.49
CA TYR A 309 15.06 2.34 -39.63
C TYR A 309 14.47 3.54 -38.88
N SER A 310 13.39 4.09 -39.39
CA SER A 310 12.53 4.98 -38.59
C SER A 310 11.61 4.14 -37.69
N SER A 311 11.10 4.74 -36.62
CA SER A 311 10.12 4.06 -35.75
C SER A 311 8.89 3.60 -36.54
N GLU A 312 8.43 4.39 -37.54
CA GLU A 312 7.32 4.05 -38.42
C GLU A 312 7.59 2.83 -39.31
N ASP A 313 8.86 2.60 -39.69
CA ASP A 313 9.24 1.41 -40.48
C ASP A 313 9.13 0.11 -39.67
N VAL A 314 9.33 0.20 -38.36
CA VAL A 314 9.38 -0.96 -37.45
C VAL A 314 8.04 -1.21 -36.76
N PHE A 315 7.31 -0.13 -36.44
CA PHE A 315 6.03 -0.16 -35.73
C PHE A 315 4.96 0.57 -36.55
N PRO A 316 4.45 -0.04 -37.64
CA PRO A 316 3.36 0.54 -38.42
C PRO A 316 2.08 0.61 -37.57
N ALA A 317 1.39 1.76 -37.63
CA ALA A 317 0.17 2.06 -36.89
C ALA A 317 -0.99 1.08 -37.14
#